data_AF-A0A1H5RTC2-F1
#
_entry.id   AF-A0A1H5RTC2-F1
#
_cell.length_a   1.000
_cell.length_b   1.000
_cell.length_c   1.000
_cell.angle_alpha   90.00
_cell.angle_beta   90.00
_cell.angle_gamma   90.00
#
_symmetry.space_group_name_H-M   'P 1'
#
loop_
_entity.id
_entity.type
_entity.pdbx_description
1 polymer ?
#
loop_
_entity_poly.entity_id
_entity_poly.type
_entity_poly.pdbx_seq_one_letter_code
_entity_poly.pdbx_strand_id
1 'polypeptide(L)' 'MPMTYEQYLDEVTTLIYERYEQSEKAAIKLVMAAQADDFFSAHDDDPSICTLERAQADARAVFRNYGKA' A
#
# COMPACT_ATOMS: atom_id res chain seq x y z
N MET A 1 -4.06 -15.27 8.71
CA MET A 1 -5.36 -14.89 8.10
C MET A 1 -5.08 -13.74 7.14
N PRO A 2 -5.43 -13.87 5.86
CA PRO A 2 -5.32 -12.76 4.92
C PRO A 2 -6.27 -11.63 5.33
N MET A 3 -5.85 -10.39 5.05
CA MET A 3 -6.67 -9.18 5.16
C MET A 3 -7.63 -9.09 3.98
N THR A 4 -8.72 -8.35 4.12
CA THR A 4 -9.50 -7.95 2.93
C THR A 4 -8.70 -6.95 2.09
N TYR A 5 -9.09 -6.75 0.83
CA TYR A 5 -8.45 -5.77 -0.04
C TYR A 5 -8.43 -4.35 0.57
N GLU A 6 -9.57 -3.90 1.11
CA GLU A 6 -9.66 -2.58 1.77
C GLU A 6 -8.77 -2.49 3.02
N GLN A 7 -8.80 -3.51 3.88
CA GLN A 7 -7.92 -3.58 5.06
C GLN A 7 -6.45 -3.60 4.67
N TYR A 8 -6.13 -4.24 3.55
CA TYR A 8 -4.77 -4.31 3.02
C TYR A 8 -4.28 -2.92 2.55
N LEU A 9 -5.12 -2.19 1.82
CA LEU A 9 -4.78 -0.82 1.38
C LEU A 9 -4.63 0.16 2.55
N ASP A 10 -5.48 0.03 3.57
CA ASP A 10 -5.40 0.81 4.80
C ASP A 10 -4.10 0.51 5.57
N GLU A 11 -3.72 -0.78 5.69
CA GLU A 11 -2.46 -1.19 6.30
C GLU A 11 -1.25 -0.67 5.52
N VAL A 12 -1.24 -0.78 4.18
CA VAL A 12 -0.16 -0.21 3.35
C VAL A 12 -0.05 1.30 3.55
N THR A 13 -1.17 2.01 3.62
CA THR A 13 -1.21 3.45 3.88
C THR A 13 -0.65 3.79 5.25
N THR A 14 -1.07 3.07 6.29
CA THR A 14 -0.59 3.21 7.67
C THR A 14 0.92 2.98 7.76
N LEU A 15 1.41 1.92 7.13
CA LEU A 15 2.84 1.62 7.09
C LEU A 15 3.65 2.71 6.40
N ILE A 16 3.12 3.36 5.36
CA ILE A 16 3.78 4.50 4.70
C ILE A 16 3.79 5.73 5.61
N TYR A 17 2.67 6.04 6.25
CA TYR A 17 2.54 7.13 7.21
C TYR A 17 3.56 7.00 8.36
N GLU A 18 3.60 5.82 9.00
CA GLU A 18 4.42 5.58 10.18
C GLU A 18 5.92 5.41 9.86
N ARG A 19 6.28 4.71 8.77
CA ARG A 19 7.69 4.34 8.51
C ARG A 19 8.49 5.41 7.80
N TYR A 20 7.83 6.33 7.09
CA TYR A 20 8.49 7.31 6.23
C TYR A 20 8.21 8.76 6.64
N GLU A 21 7.71 8.97 7.86
CA GLU A 21 7.37 10.29 8.42
C GLU A 21 6.52 11.13 7.45
N GLN A 22 5.65 10.46 6.68
CA GLN A 22 4.75 11.11 5.76
C GLN A 22 3.53 11.61 6.51
N SER A 23 2.91 12.69 6.03
CA SER A 23 1.54 12.99 6.47
C SER A 23 0.58 11.92 5.96
N GLU A 24 -0.51 11.67 6.68
CA GLU A 24 -1.57 10.73 6.25
C GLU A 24 -2.05 11.04 4.82
N LYS A 25 -2.30 12.33 4.52
CA LYS A 25 -2.68 12.79 3.19
C LYS A 25 -1.63 12.47 2.12
N ALA A 26 -0.33 12.55 2.46
CA ALA A 26 0.74 12.19 1.54
C ALA A 26 0.76 10.67 1.31
N ALA A 27 0.67 9.86 2.37
CA ALA A 27 0.61 8.40 2.26
C ALA A 27 -0.56 7.93 1.39
N ILE A 28 -1.77 8.47 1.63
CA ILE A 28 -2.97 8.20 0.82
C ILE A 28 -2.70 8.53 -0.65
N LYS A 29 -2.10 9.69 -0.94
CA LYS A 29 -1.80 10.10 -2.32
C LYS A 29 -0.86 9.12 -3.04
N LEU A 30 0.12 8.56 -2.32
CA LEU A 30 1.03 7.56 -2.88
C LEU A 30 0.31 6.24 -3.20
N VAL A 31 -0.56 5.78 -2.29
CA VAL A 31 -1.36 4.56 -2.50
C VAL A 31 -2.36 4.76 -3.64
N MET A 32 -3.02 5.92 -3.72
CA MET A 32 -3.90 6.25 -4.85
C MET A 32 -3.16 6.28 -6.20
N ALA A 33 -1.94 6.81 -6.23
CA ALA A 33 -1.11 6.79 -7.45
C ALA A 33 -0.77 5.35 -7.86
N ALA A 34 -0.42 4.49 -6.91
CA ALA A 34 -0.17 3.08 -7.17
C ALA A 34 -1.44 2.33 -7.63
N GLN A 35 -2.61 2.66 -7.07
CA GLN A 35 -3.88 2.10 -7.52
C GLN A 35 -4.22 2.52 -8.96
N ALA A 36 -3.94 3.78 -9.33
CA ALA A 36 -4.16 4.26 -10.70
C ALA A 36 -3.26 3.58 -11.75
N ASP A 37 -2.12 3.04 -11.32
CA ASP A 37 -1.15 2.30 -12.13
C ASP A 37 -1.37 0.77 -12.05
N ASP A 38 -2.54 0.30 -11.59
CA ASP A 38 -2.91 -1.11 -11.46
C ASP A 38 -1.96 -1.94 -10.56
N PHE A 39 -1.20 -1.30 -9.67
CA PHE A 39 -0.21 -1.98 -8.82
C PHE A 39 -0.85 -3.02 -7.89
N PHE A 40 -2.09 -2.75 -7.44
CA PHE A 40 -2.78 -3.58 -6.46
C PHE A 40 -3.78 -4.57 -7.05
N SER A 41 -3.97 -4.64 -8.37
CA SER A 41 -5.04 -5.45 -8.99
C SER A 41 -4.98 -6.93 -8.58
N ALA A 42 -3.78 -7.50 -8.44
CA ALA A 42 -3.60 -8.89 -7.99
C ALA A 42 -4.08 -9.16 -6.54
N HIS A 43 -4.15 -8.12 -5.70
CA HIS A 43 -4.62 -8.24 -4.31
C HIS A 43 -6.14 -8.31 -4.22
N ASP A 44 -6.83 -7.74 -5.21
CA ASP A 44 -8.29 -7.86 -5.35
C ASP A 44 -8.65 -9.25 -5.90
N ASP A 45 -7.88 -9.74 -6.89
CA ASP A 45 -8.09 -11.06 -7.50
C ASP A 45 -7.72 -12.24 -6.59
N ASP A 46 -6.64 -12.11 -5.80
CA ASP A 46 -6.17 -13.13 -4.86
C ASP A 46 -5.95 -12.56 -3.45
N PRO A 47 -7.00 -12.50 -2.62
CA PRO A 47 -6.89 -12.03 -1.24
C PRO A 47 -5.91 -12.84 -0.38
N SER A 48 -5.50 -14.06 -0.78
CA SER A 48 -4.55 -14.85 0.00
C SER A 48 -3.17 -14.19 0.12
N ILE A 49 -2.82 -13.30 -0.82
CA ILE A 49 -1.56 -12.55 -0.80
C ILE A 49 -1.61 -11.31 0.10
N CYS A 50 -2.81 -10.90 0.55
CA CYS A 50 -3.04 -9.75 1.44
C CYS A 50 -2.59 -10.06 2.87
N THR A 51 -1.30 -10.30 3.04
CA THR A 51 -0.64 -10.60 4.32
C THR A 51 0.10 -9.36 4.83
N LEU A 52 0.34 -9.29 6.14
CA LEU A 52 1.14 -8.20 6.72
C LEU A 52 2.54 -8.13 6.11
N GLU A 53 3.18 -9.27 5.83
CA GLU A 53 4.50 -9.30 5.19
C GLU A 53 4.46 -8.66 3.80
N ARG A 54 3.41 -8.96 3.02
CA ARG A 54 3.22 -8.37 1.69
C ARG A 54 2.91 -6.88 1.79
N ALA A 55 2.08 -6.45 2.74
CA ALA A 55 1.78 -5.03 2.98
C ALA A 55 3.06 -4.23 3.27
N GLN A 56 3.99 -4.79 4.05
CA GLN A 56 5.29 -4.18 4.31
C GLN A 56 6.18 -4.11 3.07
N ALA A 57 6.16 -5.13 2.21
CA ALA A 57 6.89 -5.11 0.96
C ALA A 57 6.34 -4.06 0.00
N ASP A 58 5.02 -3.98 -0.12
CA ASP A 58 4.34 -3.07 -1.02
C ASP A 58 4.43 -1.62 -0.53
N ALA A 59 4.34 -1.35 0.78
CA ALA A 59 4.61 -0.02 1.33
C ALA A 59 6.01 0.49 0.95
N ARG A 60 7.03 -0.38 0.97
CA ARG A 60 8.39 -0.03 0.52
C ARG A 60 8.46 0.23 -0.99
N ALA A 61 7.76 -0.56 -1.79
CA ALA A 61 7.73 -0.40 -3.24
C ALA A 61 6.98 0.89 -3.64
N VAL A 62 5.82 1.12 -3.05
CA VAL A 62 4.99 2.32 -3.28
C VAL A 62 5.78 3.58 -2.91
N PHE A 63 6.37 3.64 -1.72
CA PHE A 63 7.15 4.80 -1.33
C PHE A 63 8.34 5.05 -2.27
N ARG A 64 9.03 3.99 -2.71
CA ARG A 64 10.18 4.12 -3.63
C ARG A 64 9.81 4.61 -5.02
N ASN A 65 8.67 4.15 -5.55
CA ASN A 65 8.25 4.39 -6.93
C ASN A 65 7.46 5.69 -7.06
N TYR A 66 6.61 6.01 -6.07
CA TYR A 66 5.70 7.15 -6.13
C TYR A 66 6.09 8.29 -5.17
N GLY A 67 6.91 8.04 -4.16
CA GLY A 67 7.38 9.05 -3.21
C GLY A 67 8.47 9.99 -3.75
N LYS A 68 8.95 9.75 -4.98
CA LYS A 68 9.89 10.63 -5.68
C LYS A 68 9.10 11.63 -6.54
N ALA A 69 8.62 12.71 -5.93
CA ALA A 69 8.14 13.90 -6.63
C ALA A 69 8.92 15.13 -6.15
#